data_AF-A0A932CBL4-F1
#
_entry.id   AF-A0A932CBL4-F1
#
_cell.length_a   1.000
_cell.length_b   1.000
_cell.length_c   1.000
_cell.angle_alpha   90.00
_cell.angle_beta   90.00
_cell.angle_gamma   90.00
#
_symmetry.space_group_name_H-M   'P 1'
#
loop_
_entity.id
_entity.type
_entity.pdbx_description
1 polymer ?
#
loop_
_entity_poly.entity_id
_entity_poly.type
_entity_poly.pdbx_seq_one_letter_code
_entity_poly.pdbx_strand_id
1 'polypeptide(L)'
;MSDSLSTDPVRASEPPDDADREARIEQLLLSGLDHYFAGQYERAISVWTRVVFLERHHDRACAYIERARSALAERHRESEELLHHGVSAYNAGDIAKARNLLTRAVEQGSDTADVFLDRLNRVGSSASGADLRIDPLPARGTVRRTRVTLPPRRGGWTAAALFTLVVAATMLLGGLPIGTWLSEIQVAPPAPSTQLASDEPLPVVRASEIVLARARALHADGRLRDALRSLDRIGVADPLRAEADRLRADIQRDLFAAAGIRSSAPDVAGSLP
;
A
#
# COMPACT_ATOMS: atom_id res chain seq x y z
N MET A 1 -22.24 -65.50 26.61
CA MET A 1 -22.60 -64.09 26.87
C MET A 1 -21.70 -63.27 25.98
N SER A 2 -22.20 -62.97 24.79
CA SER A 2 -21.51 -62.17 23.80
C SER A 2 -21.78 -60.69 24.04
N ASP A 3 -20.91 -59.91 23.42
CA ASP A 3 -20.96 -58.48 23.20
C ASP A 3 -20.42 -57.57 24.30
N SER A 4 -19.67 -56.52 24.00
CA SER A 4 -18.81 -56.13 22.86
C SER A 4 -18.50 -54.67 23.22
N LEU A 5 -17.21 -54.34 23.33
CA LEU A 5 -16.60 -53.05 23.00
C LEU A 5 -17.55 -51.83 22.97
N SER A 6 -17.57 -51.06 24.05
CA SER A 6 -17.79 -49.61 23.94
C SER A 6 -16.66 -48.89 24.65
N THR A 7 -15.45 -49.06 24.10
CA THR A 7 -14.43 -48.03 24.19
C THR A 7 -14.97 -46.87 23.37
N ASP A 8 -15.68 -45.97 24.06
CA ASP A 8 -16.10 -44.69 23.50
C ASP A 8 -14.81 -43.98 23.06
N PRO A 9 -14.54 -43.82 21.75
CA PRO A 9 -13.46 -42.96 21.36
C PRO A 9 -13.91 -41.57 21.80
N VAL A 10 -13.18 -40.99 22.76
CA VAL A 10 -13.12 -39.56 22.95
C VAL A 10 -12.82 -38.98 21.57
N ARG A 11 -13.88 -38.69 20.82
CA ARG A 11 -13.86 -37.88 19.62
C ARG A 11 -13.45 -36.54 20.18
N ALA A 12 -12.15 -36.31 20.15
CA ALA A 12 -11.50 -35.04 20.41
C ALA A 12 -12.33 -34.00 19.67
N SER A 13 -13.18 -33.33 20.43
CA SER A 13 -13.86 -32.15 19.96
C SER A 13 -12.74 -31.12 20.01
N GLU A 14 -12.05 -30.91 18.88
CA GLU A 14 -11.30 -29.68 18.70
C GLU A 14 -12.26 -28.56 19.13
N PRO A 15 -11.89 -27.72 20.11
CA PRO A 15 -12.80 -26.72 20.60
C PRO A 15 -13.18 -25.86 19.39
N PRO A 16 -14.49 -25.64 19.12
CA PRO A 16 -14.93 -24.89 17.94
C PRO A 16 -14.29 -23.49 17.82
N ASP A 17 -13.76 -22.98 18.93
CA ASP A 17 -13.02 -21.72 19.04
C ASP A 17 -11.68 -21.70 18.27
N ASP A 18 -10.95 -22.82 18.17
CA ASP A 18 -9.64 -22.85 17.50
C ASP A 18 -9.80 -22.78 15.97
N ALA A 19 -10.76 -23.51 15.41
CA ALA A 19 -11.06 -23.48 13.98
C ALA A 19 -11.64 -22.11 13.55
N ASP A 20 -12.53 -21.53 14.36
CA ASP A 20 -13.08 -20.19 14.12
C ASP A 20 -12.00 -19.11 14.21
N ARG A 21 -11.02 -19.29 15.11
CA ARG A 21 -9.89 -18.39 15.24
C ARG A 21 -8.94 -18.48 14.05
N GLU A 22 -8.60 -19.69 13.58
CA GLU A 22 -7.78 -19.88 12.38
C GLU A 22 -8.44 -19.25 11.15
N ALA A 23 -9.75 -19.47 10.96
CA ALA A 23 -10.51 -18.85 9.88
C ALA A 23 -10.47 -17.32 9.93
N ARG A 24 -10.55 -16.74 11.14
CA ARG A 24 -10.43 -15.28 11.36
C ARG A 24 -9.03 -14.78 11.04
N ILE A 25 -7.99 -15.54 11.39
CA ILE A 25 -6.60 -15.21 11.08
C ILE A 25 -6.39 -15.17 9.57
N GLU A 26 -6.81 -16.21 8.86
CA GLU A 26 -6.68 -16.26 7.40
C GLU A 26 -7.45 -15.11 6.71
N GLN A 27 -8.67 -14.79 7.20
CA GLN A 27 -9.43 -13.64 6.69
C GLN A 27 -8.67 -12.32 6.88
N LEU A 28 -8.07 -12.09 8.05
CA LEU A 28 -7.28 -10.89 8.32
C LEU A 28 -6.02 -10.85 7.46
N LEU A 29 -5.35 -11.98 7.25
CA LEU A 29 -4.19 -12.07 6.38
C LEU A 29 -4.52 -11.65 4.95
N LEU A 30 -5.61 -12.18 4.39
CA LEU A 30 -6.10 -11.84 3.05
C LEU A 30 -6.52 -10.36 2.96
N SER A 31 -7.27 -9.87 3.93
CA SER A 31 -7.68 -8.45 3.96
C SER A 31 -6.48 -7.50 4.05
N GLY A 32 -5.45 -7.84 4.83
CA GLY A 32 -4.23 -7.05 4.90
C GLY A 32 -3.44 -7.06 3.59
N LEU A 33 -3.47 -8.18 2.84
CA LEU A 33 -2.86 -8.25 1.51
C LEU A 33 -3.56 -7.32 0.51
N ASP A 34 -4.89 -7.22 0.56
CA ASP A 34 -5.63 -6.28 -0.30
C ASP A 34 -5.19 -4.83 -0.06
N HIS A 35 -5.04 -4.44 1.21
CA HIS A 35 -4.51 -3.11 1.56
C HIS A 35 -3.07 -2.90 1.10
N TYR A 36 -2.21 -3.92 1.23
CA TYR A 36 -0.82 -3.85 0.79
C TYR A 36 -0.73 -3.63 -0.73
N PHE A 37 -1.49 -4.39 -1.52
CA PHE A 37 -1.52 -4.22 -2.97
C PHE A 37 -2.21 -2.92 -3.42
N ALA A 38 -3.07 -2.35 -2.59
CA ALA A 38 -3.63 -1.01 -2.81
C ALA A 38 -2.67 0.14 -2.42
N GLY A 39 -1.43 -0.16 -1.97
CA GLY A 39 -0.45 0.83 -1.52
C GLY A 39 -0.75 1.44 -0.14
N GLN A 40 -1.74 0.89 0.58
CA GLN A 40 -2.19 1.37 1.89
C GLN A 40 -1.43 0.64 3.00
N TYR A 41 -0.11 0.81 3.04
CA TYR A 41 0.80 0.04 3.90
C TYR A 41 0.47 0.17 5.39
N GLU A 42 0.07 1.35 5.85
CA GLU A 42 -0.30 1.62 7.25
C GLU A 42 -1.54 0.80 7.66
N ARG A 43 -2.53 0.72 6.77
CA ARG A 43 -3.74 -0.10 7.00
C ARG A 43 -3.39 -1.58 6.98
N ALA A 44 -2.57 -2.03 6.04
CA ALA A 44 -2.10 -3.42 5.98
C ALA A 44 -1.38 -3.83 7.29
N ILE A 45 -0.46 -2.99 7.77
CA ILE A 45 0.23 -3.18 9.06
C ILE A 45 -0.78 -3.28 10.21
N SER A 46 -1.77 -2.39 10.26
CA SER A 46 -2.80 -2.43 11.31
C SER A 46 -3.59 -3.74 11.33
N VAL A 47 -3.91 -4.28 10.15
CA VAL A 47 -4.71 -5.52 10.02
C VAL A 47 -3.88 -6.72 10.45
N TRP A 48 -2.63 -6.83 10.00
CA TRP A 48 -1.76 -7.94 10.40
C TRP A 48 -1.30 -7.84 11.86
N THR A 49 -1.22 -6.64 12.44
CA THR A 49 -0.94 -6.50 13.88
C THR A 49 -2.07 -7.14 14.71
N ARG A 50 -3.33 -7.10 14.22
CA ARG A 50 -4.44 -7.82 14.86
C ARG A 50 -4.27 -9.33 14.79
N VAL A 51 -3.66 -9.85 13.73
CA VAL A 51 -3.30 -11.27 13.63
C VAL A 51 -2.28 -11.62 14.71
N VAL A 52 -1.25 -10.79 14.90
CA VAL A 52 -0.25 -10.99 15.97
C VAL A 52 -0.86 -10.88 17.37
N PHE A 53 -1.92 -10.09 17.55
CA PHE A 53 -2.66 -10.07 18.82
C PHE A 53 -3.48 -11.33 19.07
N LEU A 54 -4.05 -11.92 18.02
CA LEU A 54 -4.70 -13.23 18.13
C LEU A 54 -3.63 -14.28 18.42
N GLU A 55 -2.59 -14.35 17.61
CA GLU A 55 -1.46 -15.26 17.74
C GLU A 55 -0.14 -14.54 17.91
N ARG A 56 0.35 -14.51 19.16
CA ARG A 56 1.58 -13.81 19.56
C ARG A 56 2.78 -14.12 18.65
N HIS A 57 2.86 -15.33 18.10
CA HIS A 57 3.96 -15.78 17.25
C HIS A 57 3.48 -16.28 15.88
N HIS A 58 2.82 -15.40 15.11
CA HIS A 58 2.43 -15.73 13.74
C HIS A 58 3.47 -15.24 12.70
N ASP A 59 4.30 -16.17 12.21
CA ASP A 59 5.45 -15.86 11.33
C ASP A 59 5.07 -15.12 10.05
N ARG A 60 4.02 -15.57 9.35
CA ARG A 60 3.54 -14.93 8.11
C ARG A 60 3.12 -13.47 8.33
N ALA A 61 2.36 -13.19 9.40
CA ALA A 61 1.94 -11.83 9.72
C ALA A 61 3.13 -10.93 10.05
N CYS A 62 4.10 -11.43 10.82
CA CYS A 62 5.34 -10.71 11.13
C CYS A 62 6.14 -10.37 9.87
N ALA A 63 6.34 -11.34 8.98
CA ALA A 63 7.05 -11.12 7.72
C ALA A 63 6.34 -10.09 6.81
N TYR A 64 5.01 -10.13 6.77
CA TYR A 64 4.21 -9.17 6.01
C TYR A 64 4.27 -7.75 6.60
N ILE A 65 4.20 -7.61 7.92
CA ILE A 65 4.37 -6.32 8.61
C ILE A 65 5.73 -5.72 8.29
N GLU A 66 6.80 -6.52 8.37
CA GLU A 66 8.15 -6.05 8.11
C GLU A 66 8.29 -5.58 6.66
N ARG A 67 7.78 -6.35 5.69
CA ARG A 67 7.79 -5.95 4.28
C ARG A 67 6.99 -4.67 4.01
N ALA A 68 5.85 -4.48 4.69
CA ALA A 68 5.08 -3.24 4.57
C ALA A 68 5.79 -2.04 5.20
N ARG A 69 6.51 -2.23 6.30
CA ARG A 69 7.35 -1.18 6.89
C ARG A 69 8.49 -0.78 5.96
N SER A 70 9.16 -1.73 5.33
CA SER A 70 10.21 -1.42 4.34
C SER A 70 9.64 -0.64 3.15
N ALA A 71 8.48 -1.03 2.62
CA ALA A 71 7.82 -0.31 1.53
C ALA A 71 7.41 1.12 1.94
N LEU A 72 6.96 1.31 3.18
CA LEU A 72 6.65 2.63 3.72
C LEU A 72 7.91 3.50 3.86
N ALA A 73 9.01 2.94 4.35
CA ALA A 73 10.29 3.64 4.46
C ALA A 73 10.81 4.11 3.09
N GLU A 74 10.69 3.27 2.05
CA GLU A 74 11.08 3.66 0.69
C GLU A 74 10.20 4.78 0.15
N ARG A 75 8.87 4.70 0.36
CA ARG A 75 7.95 5.78 -0.03
C ARG A 75 8.31 7.11 0.64
N HIS A 76 8.66 7.07 1.94
CA HIS A 76 9.12 8.25 2.65
C HIS A 76 10.41 8.81 2.07
N ARG A 77 11.39 7.95 1.79
CA ARG A 77 12.67 8.33 1.17
C ARG A 77 12.45 9.04 -0.17
N GLU A 78 11.66 8.45 -1.06
CA GLU A 78 11.30 9.06 -2.35
C GLU A 78 10.60 10.42 -2.17
N SER A 79 9.69 10.51 -1.20
CA SER A 79 8.99 11.77 -0.89
C SER A 79 9.94 12.86 -0.40
N GLU A 80 10.95 12.51 0.40
CA GLU A 80 11.97 13.44 0.89
C GLU A 80 12.91 13.91 -0.23
N GLU A 81 13.29 13.01 -1.13
CA GLU A 81 14.10 13.35 -2.31
C GLU A 81 13.32 14.33 -3.22
N LEU A 82 12.04 14.05 -3.49
CA LEU A 82 11.15 14.96 -4.23
C LEU A 82 10.99 16.31 -3.53
N LEU A 83 10.81 16.32 -2.21
CA LEU A 83 10.74 17.54 -1.41
C LEU A 83 12.03 18.35 -1.56
N HIS A 84 13.19 17.73 -1.40
CA HIS A 84 14.48 18.40 -1.49
C HIS A 84 14.69 19.03 -2.88
N HIS A 85 14.38 18.29 -3.94
CA HIS A 85 14.43 18.82 -5.31
C HIS A 85 13.38 19.91 -5.57
N GLY A 86 12.19 19.78 -5.00
CA GLY A 86 11.14 20.80 -5.09
C GLY A 86 11.53 22.12 -4.42
N VAL A 87 12.11 22.04 -3.22
CA VAL A 87 12.57 23.21 -2.45
C VAL A 87 13.76 23.88 -3.15
N SER A 88 14.71 23.12 -3.69
CA SER A 88 15.83 23.69 -4.46
C SER A 88 15.35 24.40 -5.74
N ALA A 89 14.39 23.83 -6.46
CA ALA A 89 13.76 24.49 -7.62
C ALA A 89 13.00 25.77 -7.21
N TYR A 90 12.30 25.73 -6.06
CA TYR A 90 11.61 26.90 -5.51
C TYR A 90 12.59 28.04 -5.22
N ASN A 91 13.71 27.72 -4.56
CA ASN A 91 14.75 28.69 -4.23
C ASN A 91 15.45 29.25 -5.48
N ALA A 92 15.54 28.47 -6.55
CA ALA A 92 16.06 28.91 -7.85
C ALA A 92 15.07 29.79 -8.65
N GLY A 93 13.81 29.92 -8.19
CA GLY A 93 12.76 30.70 -8.86
C GLY A 93 12.03 29.93 -9.97
N ASP A 94 12.32 28.63 -10.17
CA ASP A 94 11.59 27.79 -11.11
C ASP A 94 10.28 27.28 -10.48
N ILE A 95 9.29 28.17 -10.45
CA ILE A 95 7.97 27.96 -9.83
C ILE A 95 7.22 26.77 -10.44
N ALA A 96 7.35 26.55 -11.76
CA ALA A 96 6.65 25.47 -12.45
C ALA A 96 7.22 24.10 -12.05
N LYS A 97 8.55 23.96 -12.08
CA LYS A 97 9.23 22.73 -11.66
C LYS A 97 9.04 22.46 -10.17
N ALA A 98 9.18 23.49 -9.32
CA ALA A 98 8.96 23.40 -7.89
C ALA A 98 7.55 22.87 -7.57
N ARG A 99 6.52 23.45 -8.20
CA ARG A 99 5.13 23.00 -8.03
C ARG A 99 4.95 21.54 -8.41
N ASN A 100 5.51 21.10 -9.54
CA ASN A 100 5.38 19.72 -9.98
C ASN A 100 6.02 18.73 -9.00
N LEU A 101 7.26 19.00 -8.57
CA LEU A 101 7.99 18.13 -7.65
C LEU A 101 7.33 18.07 -6.26
N LEU A 102 6.91 19.22 -5.74
CA LEU A 102 6.23 19.29 -4.44
C LEU A 102 4.85 18.62 -4.49
N THR A 103 4.12 18.72 -5.61
CA THR A 103 2.82 18.01 -5.77
C THR A 103 3.04 16.49 -5.70
N ARG A 104 4.06 15.97 -6.39
CA ARG A 104 4.40 14.54 -6.31
C ARG A 104 4.84 14.13 -4.91
N ALA A 105 5.59 14.98 -4.20
CA ALA A 105 5.98 14.70 -2.82
C ALA A 105 4.75 14.59 -1.90
N VAL A 106 3.74 15.44 -2.07
CA VAL A 106 2.45 15.36 -1.34
C VAL A 106 1.69 14.08 -1.69
N GLU A 107 1.63 13.72 -2.98
CA GLU A 107 1.00 12.46 -3.42
C GLU A 107 1.65 11.22 -2.78
N GLN A 108 2.94 11.29 -2.43
CA GLN A 108 3.68 10.25 -1.71
C GLN A 108 3.58 10.36 -0.17
N GLY A 109 2.89 11.37 0.35
CA GLY A 109 2.61 11.55 1.78
C GLY A 109 3.55 12.51 2.51
N SER A 110 4.19 13.47 1.81
CA SER A 110 5.01 14.50 2.45
C SER A 110 4.18 15.69 2.94
N ASP A 111 3.92 15.75 4.25
CA ASP A 111 3.20 16.87 4.88
C ASP A 111 3.96 18.21 4.76
N THR A 112 5.28 18.17 4.71
CA THR A 112 6.12 19.37 4.58
C THR A 112 6.00 19.97 3.18
N ALA A 113 5.80 19.14 2.15
CA ALA A 113 5.60 19.61 0.78
C ALA A 113 4.29 20.41 0.62
N ASP A 114 3.25 20.06 1.37
CA ASP A 114 1.98 20.81 1.39
C ASP A 114 2.18 22.26 1.84
N VAL A 115 3.02 22.49 2.85
CA VAL A 115 3.33 23.84 3.34
C VAL A 115 4.01 24.68 2.25
N PHE A 116 4.91 24.09 1.48
CA PHE A 116 5.57 24.78 0.36
C PHE A 116 4.63 25.04 -0.81
N LEU A 117 3.72 24.10 -1.12
CA LEU A 117 2.69 24.30 -2.16
C LEU A 117 1.72 25.41 -1.79
N ASP A 118 1.26 25.46 -0.55
CA ASP A 118 0.39 26.53 -0.07
C ASP A 118 1.08 27.90 -0.17
N ARG A 119 2.35 27.98 0.23
CA ARG A 119 3.17 29.20 0.03
C ARG A 119 3.27 29.59 -1.44
N LEU A 120 3.57 28.64 -2.32
CA LEU A 120 3.65 28.83 -3.78
C LEU A 120 2.33 29.36 -4.37
N ASN A 121 1.19 28.83 -3.91
CA ASN A 121 -0.13 29.25 -4.37
C ASN A 121 -0.46 30.69 -3.93
N ARG A 122 -0.05 31.10 -2.73
CA ARG A 122 -0.20 32.51 -2.27
C ARG A 122 0.62 33.48 -3.11
N VAL A 123 1.88 33.13 -3.44
CA VAL A 123 2.76 33.98 -4.27
C VAL A 123 2.22 34.08 -5.70
N GLY A 124 1.79 32.95 -6.29
CA GLY A 124 1.20 32.94 -7.63
C GLY A 124 -0.09 33.76 -7.74
N SER A 125 -0.93 33.74 -6.71
CA SER A 125 -2.16 34.55 -6.65
C SER A 125 -1.88 36.05 -6.56
N SER A 126 -0.80 36.43 -5.85
CA SER A 126 -0.36 37.83 -5.76
C SER A 126 0.21 38.34 -7.09
N ALA A 127 0.94 37.51 -7.83
CA ALA A 127 1.49 37.87 -9.14
C ALA A 127 0.41 37.98 -10.22
N SER A 128 -0.57 37.06 -10.24
CA SER A 128 -1.64 37.07 -11.24
C SER A 128 -2.62 38.23 -11.08
N GLY A 129 -2.80 38.76 -9.87
CA GLY A 129 -3.59 39.96 -9.61
C GLY A 129 -2.92 41.28 -10.04
N ALA A 130 -1.60 41.28 -10.24
CA ALA A 130 -0.86 42.46 -10.70
C ALA A 130 -0.94 42.66 -12.22
N ASP A 131 -1.07 41.57 -12.99
CA ASP A 131 -1.14 41.60 -14.46
C ASP A 131 -2.52 41.98 -15.03
N LEU A 132 -3.58 42.02 -14.20
CA LEU A 132 -4.91 42.49 -14.60
C LEU A 132 -5.08 44.01 -14.53
N ARG A 133 -3.99 44.78 -14.54
CA ARG A 133 -4.06 46.23 -14.38
C ARG A 133 -3.27 46.95 -15.46
N ILE A 134 -3.83 47.04 -16.67
CA ILE A 134 -3.76 48.23 -17.55
C ILE A 134 -4.96 48.17 -18.51
N ASP A 135 -5.95 49.01 -18.23
CA ASP A 135 -6.64 49.82 -19.24
C ASP A 135 -6.91 51.19 -18.58
N PRO A 136 -6.27 52.29 -19.01
CA PRO A 136 -6.50 53.60 -18.42
C PRO A 136 -7.76 54.22 -19.02
N LEU A 137 -8.91 54.02 -18.38
CA LEU A 137 -10.10 54.83 -18.70
C LEU A 137 -9.95 56.25 -18.11
N PRO A 138 -10.39 57.29 -18.84
CA PRO A 138 -10.15 58.67 -18.48
C PRO A 138 -10.98 59.11 -17.27
N ALA A 139 -10.34 59.93 -16.44
CA ALA A 139 -10.86 60.49 -15.21
C ALA A 139 -12.21 61.20 -15.40
N ARG A 140 -13.19 60.85 -14.55
CA ARG A 140 -14.24 61.77 -14.09
C ARG A 140 -14.96 61.21 -12.85
N GLY A 141 -15.12 62.07 -11.84
CA GLY A 141 -16.10 61.92 -10.77
C GLY A 141 -15.53 61.49 -9.42
N THR A 142 -15.13 62.46 -8.61
CA THR A 142 -14.91 62.31 -7.17
C THR A 142 -16.21 61.90 -6.47
N VAL A 143 -16.39 60.60 -6.23
CA VAL A 143 -17.39 60.09 -5.28
C VAL A 143 -16.67 59.77 -3.97
N ARG A 144 -16.86 60.66 -2.99
CA ARG A 144 -16.45 60.48 -1.59
C ARG A 144 -17.24 59.30 -1.01
N ARG A 145 -16.67 58.09 -1.07
CA ARG A 145 -17.18 56.94 -0.32
C ARG A 145 -16.79 57.08 1.15
N THR A 146 -17.79 57.22 1.99
CA THR A 146 -17.72 57.16 3.45
C THR A 146 -17.02 55.87 3.89
N ARG A 147 -15.94 56.02 4.67
CA ARG A 147 -15.35 54.90 5.41
C ARG A 147 -16.36 54.43 6.46
N VAL A 148 -16.94 53.26 6.25
CA VAL A 148 -17.52 52.48 7.33
C VAL A 148 -16.36 51.83 8.07
N THR A 149 -16.03 52.35 9.24
CA THR A 149 -15.14 51.69 10.20
C THR A 149 -15.86 50.47 10.77
N LEU A 150 -15.49 49.27 10.30
CA LEU A 150 -15.80 48.04 11.04
C LEU A 150 -14.90 47.96 12.29
N PRO A 151 -15.43 47.58 13.46
CA PRO A 151 -14.62 47.39 14.65
C PRO A 151 -13.70 46.15 14.50
N PRO A 152 -12.48 46.18 15.08
CA PRO A 152 -11.60 45.02 15.08
C PRO A 152 -12.20 43.93 15.96
N ARG A 153 -12.45 42.76 15.37
CA ARG A 153 -12.87 41.55 16.07
C ARG A 153 -11.67 40.94 16.80
N ARG A 154 -11.24 41.59 17.90
CA ARG A 154 -10.36 41.01 18.92
C ARG A 154 -11.22 40.19 19.88
N GLY A 155 -11.01 38.87 19.91
CA GLY A 155 -11.62 38.01 20.93
C GLY A 155 -11.80 36.58 20.44
N GLY A 156 -10.88 35.69 20.81
CA GLY A 156 -11.08 34.25 20.64
C GLY A 156 -9.82 33.38 20.74
N TRP A 157 -8.62 33.92 20.50
CA TRP A 157 -7.41 33.07 20.48
C TRP A 157 -6.74 32.85 21.84
N THR A 158 -7.04 33.66 22.84
CA THR A 158 -6.49 33.50 24.19
C THR A 158 -7.12 32.34 24.98
N ALA A 159 -8.27 31.82 24.52
CA ALA A 159 -8.87 30.62 25.12
C ALA A 159 -8.22 29.31 24.62
N ALA A 160 -7.66 29.29 23.40
CA ALA A 160 -7.01 28.11 22.85
C ALA A 160 -5.60 27.88 23.42
N ALA A 161 -4.85 28.95 23.69
CA ALA A 161 -3.49 28.87 24.25
C ALA A 161 -3.46 28.39 25.72
N LEU A 162 -4.53 28.63 26.48
CA LEU A 162 -4.64 28.20 27.87
C LEU A 162 -5.00 26.71 27.99
N PHE A 163 -5.77 26.18 27.04
CA PHE A 163 -6.12 24.75 27.00
C PHE A 163 -4.90 23.87 26.68
N THR A 164 -4.03 24.30 25.76
CA THR A 164 -2.77 23.60 25.45
C THR A 164 -1.81 23.57 26.64
N LEU A 165 -1.75 24.62 27.44
CA LEU A 165 -0.86 24.69 28.60
C LEU A 165 -1.36 23.81 29.76
N VAL A 166 -2.68 23.69 29.94
CA VAL A 166 -3.29 22.77 30.93
C VAL A 166 -3.11 21.31 30.50
N VAL A 167 -3.23 20.97 29.22
CA VAL A 167 -2.95 19.60 28.71
C VAL A 167 -1.46 19.26 28.84
N ALA A 168 -0.55 20.19 28.53
CA ALA A 168 0.88 19.98 28.72
C ALA A 168 1.25 19.82 30.20
N ALA A 169 0.67 20.62 31.09
CA ALA A 169 0.90 20.53 32.54
C ALA A 169 0.32 19.24 33.14
N THR A 170 -0.83 18.76 32.65
CA THR A 170 -1.41 17.47 33.07
C THR A 170 -0.64 16.27 32.52
N MET A 171 -0.05 16.36 31.32
CA MET A 171 0.92 15.35 30.85
C MET A 171 2.21 15.34 31.66
N LEU A 172 2.69 16.51 32.13
CA LEU A 172 3.90 16.60 32.93
C LEU A 172 3.71 16.12 34.38
N LEU A 173 2.54 16.36 34.98
CA LEU A 173 2.21 15.90 36.34
C LEU A 173 1.61 14.49 36.39
N GLY A 174 1.04 14.00 35.28
CA GLY A 174 0.28 12.75 35.23
C GLY A 174 1.08 11.46 35.09
N GLY A 175 2.41 11.53 34.91
CA GLY A 175 3.31 10.36 35.04
C GLY A 175 2.85 9.10 34.29
N LEU A 176 2.28 9.23 33.09
CA LEU A 176 1.87 8.07 32.27
C LEU A 176 3.07 7.64 31.39
N PRO A 177 3.64 6.44 31.61
CA PRO A 177 4.89 6.05 30.98
C PRO A 177 4.64 5.59 29.54
N ILE A 178 4.86 6.48 28.58
CA ILE A 178 4.91 6.14 27.14
C ILE A 178 6.24 5.40 26.79
N GLY A 179 7.13 5.19 27.76
CA GLY A 179 8.51 4.74 27.55
C GLY A 179 8.85 3.28 27.86
N THR A 180 7.93 2.43 28.31
CA THR A 180 8.30 1.07 28.76
C THR A 180 8.46 0.03 27.65
N TRP A 181 8.03 0.32 26.41
CA TRP A 181 8.21 -0.62 25.28
C TRP A 181 9.48 -0.36 24.46
N LEU A 182 10.21 0.74 24.70
CA LEU A 182 11.51 1.02 24.05
C LEU A 182 12.72 0.49 24.85
N SER A 183 12.55 0.11 26.11
CA SER A 183 13.65 -0.30 27.01
C SER A 183 14.06 -1.77 26.87
N GLU A 184 13.41 -2.55 26.01
CA GLU A 184 13.67 -3.99 25.88
C GLU A 184 14.56 -4.35 24.68
N ILE A 185 15.07 -3.36 23.94
CA ILE A 185 16.21 -3.55 23.03
C ILE A 185 17.50 -3.46 23.87
N GLN A 186 17.71 -4.44 24.73
CA GLN A 186 19.04 -4.65 25.31
C GLN A 186 19.96 -5.17 24.21
N VAL A 187 20.85 -4.30 23.76
CA VAL A 187 22.04 -4.67 22.99
C VAL A 187 22.91 -5.54 23.90
N ALA A 188 22.88 -6.85 23.68
CA ALA A 188 23.83 -7.78 24.30
C ALA A 188 25.26 -7.44 23.83
N PRO A 189 26.27 -7.46 24.73
CA PRO A 189 27.66 -7.27 24.33
C PRO A 189 28.17 -8.44 23.47
N PRO A 190 29.13 -8.19 22.56
CA PRO A 190 29.56 -9.18 21.57
C PRO A 190 30.27 -10.37 22.22
N ALA A 191 29.69 -11.56 22.06
CA ALA A 191 30.39 -12.82 22.32
C ALA A 191 31.38 -13.10 21.19
N PRO A 192 32.55 -13.73 21.48
CA PRO A 192 33.54 -14.05 20.47
C PRO A 192 32.99 -15.02 19.42
N SER A 193 33.12 -14.60 18.17
CA SER A 193 32.71 -15.29 16.96
C SER A 193 33.33 -16.69 16.85
N THR A 194 32.49 -17.71 16.96
CA THR A 194 32.83 -19.06 16.49
C THR A 194 32.26 -19.19 15.07
N GLN A 195 33.14 -19.07 14.07
CA GLN A 195 32.85 -19.48 12.69
C GLN A 195 32.64 -20.99 12.65
N LEU A 196 31.46 -21.45 12.26
CA LEU A 196 31.24 -22.61 11.36
C LEU A 196 29.73 -22.84 11.16
N ALA A 197 29.23 -22.55 9.96
CA ALA A 197 28.26 -23.37 9.21
C ALA A 197 27.71 -22.54 8.04
N SER A 198 27.76 -23.14 6.86
CA SER A 198 27.47 -22.61 5.54
C SER A 198 26.15 -21.84 5.42
N ASP A 199 26.19 -20.74 4.66
CA ASP A 199 25.03 -20.09 4.04
C ASP A 199 24.24 -21.13 3.22
N GLU A 200 23.04 -21.49 3.69
CA GLU A 200 22.01 -22.05 2.84
C GLU A 200 21.11 -20.89 2.42
N PRO A 201 21.22 -20.37 1.18
CA PRO A 201 20.43 -19.22 0.74
C PRO A 201 18.95 -19.61 0.71
N LEU A 202 18.16 -18.92 1.53
CA LEU A 202 16.71 -19.04 1.59
C LEU A 202 16.09 -19.00 0.17
N PRO A 203 15.12 -19.88 -0.14
CA PRO A 203 14.50 -19.94 -1.46
C PRO A 203 13.67 -18.67 -1.71
N VAL A 204 14.23 -17.73 -2.47
CA VAL A 204 13.51 -16.56 -2.95
C VAL A 204 12.51 -17.01 -4.01
N VAL A 205 11.26 -17.25 -3.59
CA VAL A 205 10.16 -17.51 -4.51
C VAL A 205 10.04 -16.32 -5.45
N ARG A 206 10.29 -16.55 -6.74
CA ARG A 206 10.33 -15.47 -7.73
C ARG A 206 8.92 -15.01 -8.04
N ALA A 207 8.75 -13.72 -8.33
CA ALA A 207 7.43 -13.16 -8.66
C ALA A 207 6.75 -13.91 -9.83
N SER A 208 7.54 -14.41 -10.79
CA SER A 208 7.05 -15.21 -11.91
C SER A 208 6.57 -16.61 -11.51
N GLU A 209 7.12 -17.21 -10.46
CA GLU A 209 6.66 -18.51 -9.92
C GLU A 209 5.25 -18.39 -9.35
N ILE A 210 4.97 -17.28 -8.66
CA ILE A 210 3.64 -16.97 -8.09
C ILE A 210 2.63 -16.77 -9.22
N VAL A 211 3.00 -16.03 -10.27
CA VAL A 211 2.14 -15.77 -11.43
C VAL A 211 1.83 -17.08 -12.18
N LEU A 212 2.82 -17.95 -12.34
CA LEU A 212 2.67 -19.24 -13.00
C LEU A 212 1.80 -20.21 -12.16
N ALA A 213 2.00 -20.25 -10.85
CA ALA A 213 1.17 -21.04 -9.93
C ALA A 213 -0.30 -20.56 -9.95
N ARG A 214 -0.53 -19.25 -9.95
CA ARG A 214 -1.87 -18.65 -10.08
C ARG A 214 -2.52 -18.98 -11.42
N ALA A 215 -1.77 -18.94 -12.52
CA ALA A 215 -2.27 -19.29 -13.84
C ALA A 215 -2.71 -20.77 -13.91
N ARG A 216 -1.94 -21.68 -13.29
CA ARG A 216 -2.31 -23.11 -13.18
C ARG A 216 -3.59 -23.31 -12.36
N ALA A 217 -3.74 -22.60 -11.24
CA ALA A 217 -4.95 -22.66 -10.42
C ALA A 217 -6.18 -22.14 -11.20
N LEU A 218 -6.05 -21.03 -11.93
CA LEU A 218 -7.14 -20.50 -12.77
C LEU A 218 -7.49 -21.42 -13.93
N HIS A 219 -6.50 -22.13 -14.49
CA HIS A 219 -6.72 -23.15 -15.52
C HIS A 219 -7.50 -24.33 -14.96
N ALA A 220 -7.13 -24.84 -13.79
CA ALA A 220 -7.85 -25.92 -13.10
C ALA A 220 -9.30 -25.54 -12.74
N ASP A 221 -9.54 -24.27 -12.42
CA ASP A 221 -10.87 -23.70 -12.14
C ASP A 221 -11.70 -23.42 -13.42
N GLY A 222 -11.17 -23.75 -14.61
CA GLY A 222 -11.84 -23.53 -15.90
C GLY A 222 -11.87 -22.06 -16.36
N ARG A 223 -11.20 -21.16 -15.65
CA ARG A 223 -11.10 -19.73 -15.96
C ARG A 223 -10.00 -19.44 -16.98
N LEU A 224 -10.12 -20.07 -18.15
CA LEU A 224 -9.11 -20.12 -19.20
C LEU A 224 -8.64 -18.72 -19.66
N ARG A 225 -9.56 -17.75 -19.82
CA ARG A 225 -9.22 -16.38 -20.23
C ARG A 225 -8.43 -15.61 -19.18
N ASP A 226 -8.73 -15.82 -17.90
CA ASP A 226 -8.02 -15.16 -16.81
C ASP A 226 -6.63 -15.78 -16.59
N ALA A 227 -6.50 -17.08 -16.80
CA ALA A 227 -5.22 -17.77 -16.81
C ALA A 227 -4.28 -17.21 -17.89
N LEU A 228 -4.78 -16.99 -19.12
CA LEU A 228 -3.99 -16.37 -20.20
C LEU A 228 -3.54 -14.94 -19.85
N ARG A 229 -4.45 -14.11 -19.31
CA ARG A 229 -4.11 -12.74 -18.89
C ARG A 229 -3.08 -12.72 -17.76
N SER A 230 -3.09 -13.72 -16.88
CA SER A 230 -2.07 -13.88 -15.84
C SER A 230 -0.70 -14.18 -16.45
N LEU A 231 -0.63 -15.06 -17.45
CA LEU A 231 0.62 -15.43 -18.14
C LEU A 231 1.22 -14.29 -18.98
N ASP A 232 0.43 -13.32 -19.43
CA ASP A 232 0.93 -12.13 -20.14
C ASP A 232 1.85 -11.25 -19.26
N ARG A 233 1.76 -11.38 -17.93
CA ARG A 233 2.60 -10.63 -16.98
C ARG A 233 4.02 -11.20 -16.87
N ILE A 234 4.28 -12.40 -17.38
CA ILE A 234 5.61 -13.02 -17.35
C ILE A 234 6.43 -12.45 -18.52
N GLY A 235 7.48 -11.71 -18.19
CA GLY A 235 8.37 -11.04 -19.14
C GLY A 235 9.08 -12.01 -20.09
N VAL A 236 9.48 -11.51 -21.27
CA VAL A 236 10.15 -12.31 -22.30
C VAL A 236 11.53 -12.81 -21.86
N ALA A 237 12.21 -12.07 -20.98
CA ALA A 237 13.51 -12.44 -20.44
C ALA A 237 13.43 -13.33 -19.18
N ASP A 238 12.22 -13.76 -18.76
CA ASP A 238 12.05 -14.56 -17.55
C ASP A 238 12.47 -16.02 -17.78
N PRO A 239 13.23 -16.65 -16.88
CA PRO A 239 13.61 -18.07 -17.00
C PRO A 239 12.41 -19.03 -17.07
N LEU A 240 11.26 -18.66 -16.51
CA LEU A 240 10.03 -19.46 -16.55
C LEU A 240 9.19 -19.24 -17.81
N ARG A 241 9.70 -18.47 -18.77
CA ARG A 241 8.97 -18.17 -20.01
C ARG A 241 8.62 -19.43 -20.80
N ALA A 242 9.53 -20.39 -20.88
CA ALA A 242 9.30 -21.64 -21.59
C ALA A 242 8.15 -22.46 -20.97
N GLU A 243 8.01 -22.46 -19.65
CA GLU A 243 6.90 -23.12 -18.95
C GLU A 243 5.58 -22.37 -19.14
N ALA A 244 5.62 -21.03 -19.07
CA ALA A 244 4.46 -20.18 -19.31
C ALA A 244 3.89 -20.37 -20.73
N ASP A 245 4.75 -20.48 -21.74
CA ASP A 245 4.34 -20.68 -23.13
C ASP A 245 3.76 -22.09 -23.38
N ARG A 246 4.26 -23.13 -22.68
CA ARG A 246 3.64 -24.47 -22.69
C ARG A 246 2.23 -24.44 -22.12
N LEU A 247 2.06 -23.84 -20.93
CA LEU A 247 0.75 -23.74 -20.27
C LEU A 247 -0.22 -22.90 -21.12
N ARG A 248 0.26 -21.83 -21.78
CA ARG A 248 -0.54 -21.05 -22.73
C ARG A 248 -1.05 -21.92 -23.88
N ALA A 249 -0.21 -22.76 -24.47
CA ALA A 249 -0.61 -23.64 -25.57
C ALA A 249 -1.68 -24.66 -25.13
N ASP A 250 -1.57 -25.20 -23.92
CA ASP A 250 -2.56 -26.12 -23.36
C ASP A 250 -3.91 -25.42 -23.11
N ILE A 251 -3.90 -24.24 -22.49
CA ILE A 251 -5.11 -23.43 -22.27
C ILE A 251 -5.78 -23.07 -23.61
N GLN A 252 -5.00 -22.74 -24.63
CA GLN A 252 -5.53 -22.43 -25.97
C GLN A 252 -6.18 -23.66 -26.61
N ARG A 253 -5.57 -24.85 -26.49
CA ARG A 253 -6.15 -26.11 -26.98
C ARG A 253 -7.49 -26.39 -26.30
N ASP A 254 -7.56 -26.19 -24.98
CA ASP A 254 -8.80 -26.38 -24.20
C ASP A 254 -9.87 -25.36 -24.59
N LEU A 255 -9.49 -24.09 -24.84
CA LEU A 255 -10.41 -23.08 -25.35
C LEU A 255 -10.97 -23.44 -26.73
N PHE A 256 -10.15 -23.96 -27.63
CA PHE A 256 -10.60 -24.41 -28.95
C PHE A 256 -11.52 -25.63 -28.87
N ALA A 257 -11.22 -26.58 -27.99
CA ALA A 257 -12.07 -27.73 -27.73
C ALA A 257 -13.43 -27.31 -27.13
N ALA A 258 -13.42 -26.40 -26.15
CA ALA A 258 -14.63 -25.86 -25.53
C ALA A 258 -15.46 -24.99 -26.49
N ALA A 259 -14.82 -24.26 -27.40
CA ALA A 259 -15.48 -23.47 -28.44
C ALA A 259 -16.08 -24.33 -29.56
N GLY A 260 -15.88 -25.65 -29.54
CA GLY A 260 -16.49 -26.57 -30.49
C GLY A 260 -16.08 -26.32 -31.95
N ILE A 261 -14.92 -25.70 -32.18
CA ILE A 261 -14.34 -25.56 -33.52
C ILE A 261 -13.82 -26.95 -33.93
N ARG A 262 -14.76 -27.83 -34.29
CA ARG A 262 -14.49 -28.94 -35.18
C ARG A 262 -13.96 -28.29 -36.45
N SER A 263 -12.65 -28.43 -36.68
CA SER A 263 -12.09 -28.37 -38.03
C SER A 263 -12.94 -29.29 -38.88
N SER A 264 -13.90 -28.71 -39.59
CA SER A 264 -14.63 -29.37 -40.65
C SER A 264 -13.57 -29.64 -41.70
N ALA A 265 -13.11 -30.88 -41.75
CA ALA A 265 -12.38 -31.37 -42.90
C ALA A 265 -13.22 -31.03 -44.14
N PRO A 266 -12.63 -30.48 -45.21
CA PRO A 266 -13.38 -30.27 -46.44
C PRO A 266 -13.77 -31.64 -46.97
N ASP A 267 -15.07 -31.91 -46.95
CA ASP A 267 -15.70 -33.04 -47.61
C ASP A 267 -15.55 -32.85 -49.12
N VAL A 268 -14.38 -33.28 -49.64
CA VAL A 268 -14.16 -33.47 -51.08
C VAL A 268 -14.60 -34.89 -51.41
N ALA A 269 -15.90 -35.14 -51.28
CA ALA A 269 -16.58 -36.21 -51.99
C ALA A 269 -17.54 -35.55 -52.99
N GLY A 270 -16.94 -34.90 -53.99
CA GLY A 270 -17.62 -34.47 -55.20
C GLY A 270 -18.20 -35.68 -55.90
N SER A 271 -19.52 -35.78 -55.84
CA SER A 271 -20.32 -36.68 -56.65
C SER A 271 -20.32 -36.21 -58.11
N LEU A 272 -20.24 -37.20 -59.01
CA LEU A 272 -20.82 -37.27 -60.37
C LEU A 272 -20.08 -36.56 -61.51
N PRO A 273 -20.27 -37.02 -62.78
CA PRO A 273 -21.31 -37.92 -63.30
C PRO A 273 -20.88 -39.35 -63.67
#